data_AF-A0A4Q2UCP1-F1
#
_entry.id   AF-A0A4Q2UCP1-F1
#
_cell.length_a   1.000
_cell.length_b   1.000
_cell.length_c   1.000
_cell.angle_alpha   90.00
_cell.angle_beta   90.00
_cell.angle_gamma   90.00
#
_symmetry.space_group_name_H-M   'P 1'
#
loop_
_entity.id
_entity.type
_entity.pdbx_description
1 polymer ?
#
loop_
_entity_poly.entity_id
_entity_poly.type
_entity_poly.pdbx_seq_one_letter_code
_entity_poly.pdbx_strand_id
1 'polypeptide(L)'
;MINHSNENTLLDDANSPEINKQLMGQISSDFVKVADPLKEASYQIRQRGFSDYPVFVASRRDVPVGQLLIGIGELENQWSYKASFLDEFVQRGLIGPESVDLWKENYKKPDEYSCLFVVHGDFAGFVYIPYPED
;
A
#
# COMPACT_ATOMS: atom_id res chain seq x y z
N MET A 1 -7.15 17.48 46.34
CA MET A 1 -8.12 16.61 45.65
C MET A 1 -8.80 17.52 44.64
N ILE A 2 -8.68 17.35 43.32
CA ILE A 2 -8.84 16.13 42.53
C ILE A 2 -7.91 16.22 41.31
N ASN A 3 -7.17 15.15 41.01
CA ASN A 3 -6.51 14.92 39.72
C ASN A 3 -7.57 14.62 38.66
N HIS A 4 -7.50 15.27 37.51
CA HIS A 4 -7.96 14.70 36.23
C HIS A 4 -6.87 15.12 35.21
N SER A 5 -5.89 14.27 34.93
CA SER A 5 -5.90 13.27 33.83
C SER A 5 -6.33 13.92 32.51
N ASN A 6 -5.38 14.39 31.69
CA ASN A 6 -4.64 13.66 30.65
C ASN A 6 -5.46 13.30 29.40
N GLU A 7 -4.75 13.41 28.26
CA GLU A 7 -4.96 12.71 27.00
C GLU A 7 -6.01 13.26 26.03
N ASN A 8 -5.64 14.30 25.27
CA ASN A 8 -6.08 14.39 23.87
C ASN A 8 -5.12 15.13 22.92
N THR A 9 -3.81 15.06 23.17
CA THR A 9 -2.81 15.74 22.32
C THR A 9 -1.99 14.78 21.46
N LEU A 10 -2.29 13.48 21.48
CA LEU A 10 -1.49 12.44 20.79
C LEU A 10 -2.07 11.99 19.44
N LEU A 11 -3.26 12.45 19.06
CA LEU A 11 -3.98 12.00 17.85
C LEU A 11 -3.88 12.97 16.66
N ASP A 12 -3.45 14.22 16.88
CA ASP A 12 -3.33 15.23 15.81
C ASP A 12 -2.00 15.12 15.03
N ASP A 13 -0.94 14.59 15.66
CA ASP A 13 0.39 14.49 15.04
C ASP A 13 0.45 13.43 13.92
N ALA A 14 -0.36 12.37 13.98
CA ALA A 14 -0.29 11.24 13.04
C ALA A 14 -0.76 11.60 11.61
N ASN A 15 -1.56 12.66 11.44
CA ASN A 15 -2.03 13.15 10.14
C ASN A 15 -1.38 14.47 9.71
N SER A 16 -0.30 14.87 10.38
CA SER A 16 0.44 16.07 9.98
C SER A 16 1.03 15.92 8.57
N PRO A 17 0.96 16.96 7.72
CA PRO A 17 1.47 16.90 6.34
C PRO A 17 2.96 16.54 6.25
N GLU A 18 3.72 16.83 7.32
CA GLU A 18 5.13 16.47 7.44
C GLU A 18 5.35 14.96 7.61
N ILE A 19 4.56 14.30 8.46
CA ILE A 19 4.61 12.85 8.68
C ILE A 19 4.26 12.11 7.38
N ASN A 20 3.22 12.57 6.67
CA ASN A 20 2.84 12.01 5.38
C ASN A 20 3.96 12.16 4.34
N LYS A 21 4.62 13.33 4.29
CA LYS A 21 5.75 13.55 3.38
C LYS A 21 6.94 12.63 3.69
N GLN A 22 7.28 12.46 4.97
CA GLN A 22 8.36 11.56 5.38
C GLN A 22 8.03 10.10 5.05
N LEU A 23 6.80 9.65 5.34
CA LEU A 23 6.33 8.32 5.00
C LEU A 23 6.42 8.06 3.49
N MET A 24 5.98 9.02 2.68
CA MET A 24 6.05 8.92 1.21
C MET A 24 7.50 8.82 0.72
N GLY A 25 8.43 9.56 1.33
CA GLY A 25 9.86 9.43 1.03
C GLY A 25 10.39 8.03 1.36
N GLN A 26 10.08 7.52 2.56
CA GLN A 26 10.53 6.20 3.00
C GLN A 26 9.99 5.06 2.12
N ILE A 27 8.70 5.07 1.78
CA ILE A 27 8.12 4.02 0.94
C ILE A 27 8.63 4.09 -0.49
N SER A 28 8.83 5.30 -1.05
CA SER A 28 9.36 5.46 -2.40
C SER A 28 10.80 4.95 -2.50
N SER A 29 11.66 5.30 -1.55
CA SER A 29 13.04 4.79 -1.52
C SER A 29 13.12 3.28 -1.32
N ASP A 30 12.19 2.69 -0.58
CA ASP A 30 12.15 1.24 -0.40
C ASP A 30 11.59 0.52 -1.63
N PHE A 31 10.56 1.10 -2.26
CA PHE A 31 9.92 0.57 -3.46
C PHE A 31 10.90 0.37 -4.61
N VAL A 32 11.86 1.27 -4.81
CA VAL A 32 12.87 1.14 -5.88
C VAL A 32 13.61 -0.20 -5.81
N LYS A 33 13.83 -0.75 -4.61
CA LYS A 33 14.55 -2.02 -4.41
C LYS A 33 13.73 -3.25 -4.83
N VAL A 34 12.41 -3.10 -4.87
CA VAL A 34 11.44 -4.19 -5.10
C VAL A 34 10.60 -3.96 -6.36
N ALA A 35 10.90 -2.92 -7.14
CA ALA A 35 10.05 -2.47 -8.22
C ALA A 35 9.94 -3.52 -9.33
N ASP A 36 11.04 -4.15 -9.73
CA ASP A 36 11.08 -5.21 -10.74
C ASP A 36 10.19 -6.42 -10.41
N PRO A 37 10.34 -7.10 -9.25
CA PRO A 37 9.48 -8.23 -8.92
C PRO A 37 8.00 -7.82 -8.77
N LEU A 38 7.72 -6.59 -8.30
CA LEU A 38 6.34 -6.07 -8.26
C LEU A 38 5.77 -5.86 -9.67
N LYS A 39 6.58 -5.33 -10.61
CA LYS A 39 6.18 -5.13 -12.01
C LYS A 39 5.90 -6.47 -12.70
N GLU A 40 6.75 -7.47 -12.48
CA GLU A 40 6.56 -8.82 -13.01
C GLU A 40 5.30 -9.47 -12.42
N ALA A 41 5.09 -9.37 -11.10
CA ALA A 41 3.89 -9.88 -10.45
C ALA A 41 2.62 -9.19 -10.99
N SER A 42 2.64 -7.87 -11.20
CA SER A 42 1.55 -7.09 -11.79
C SER A 42 1.21 -7.59 -13.20
N TYR A 43 2.24 -7.86 -14.01
CA TYR A 43 2.07 -8.43 -15.34
C TYR A 43 1.46 -9.85 -15.28
N GLN A 44 1.95 -10.72 -14.40
CA GLN A 44 1.45 -12.09 -14.27
C GLN A 44 0.00 -12.15 -13.77
N ILE A 45 -0.39 -11.31 -12.81
CA ILE A 45 -1.77 -11.23 -12.30
C ILE A 45 -2.74 -10.93 -13.45
N ARG A 46 -2.39 -9.96 -14.30
CA ARG A 46 -3.20 -9.55 -15.45
C ARG A 46 -3.19 -10.59 -16.55
N GLN A 47 -2.01 -11.08 -16.94
CA GLN A 47 -1.84 -12.05 -18.02
C GLN A 47 -2.60 -13.36 -17.74
N ARG A 48 -2.65 -13.80 -16.48
CA ARG A 48 -3.35 -15.02 -16.07
C ARG A 48 -4.84 -14.82 -15.82
N GLY A 49 -5.35 -13.59 -15.98
CA GLY A 49 -6.77 -13.26 -15.82
C GLY A 49 -7.25 -13.26 -14.37
N PHE A 50 -6.37 -13.12 -13.39
CA PHE A 50 -6.78 -13.01 -11.98
C PHE A 50 -7.43 -11.65 -11.70
N SER A 51 -6.86 -10.57 -12.23
CA SER A 51 -7.43 -9.23 -12.12
C SER A 51 -6.73 -8.27 -13.08
N ASP A 52 -7.47 -7.30 -13.62
CA ASP A 52 -6.88 -6.13 -14.31
C ASP A 52 -6.32 -5.08 -13.33
N TYR A 53 -6.59 -5.23 -12.03
CA TYR A 53 -6.31 -4.25 -10.99
C TYR A 53 -5.43 -4.86 -9.88
N PRO A 54 -4.17 -5.22 -10.17
CA PRO A 54 -3.22 -5.64 -9.14
C PRO A 54 -3.02 -4.55 -8.08
N VAL A 55 -2.95 -4.95 -6.82
CA VAL A 55 -2.69 -4.08 -5.67
C VAL A 55 -1.64 -4.74 -4.80
N PHE A 56 -0.64 -3.99 -4.36
CA PHE A 56 0.41 -4.51 -3.49
C PHE A 56 0.34 -3.89 -2.10
N VAL A 57 0.26 -4.70 -1.06
CA VAL A 57 0.22 -4.22 0.32
C VAL A 57 1.64 -4.03 0.82
N ALA A 58 1.98 -2.80 1.20
CA ALA A 58 3.27 -2.49 1.82
C ALA A 58 3.07 -2.29 3.32
N SER A 59 3.70 -3.12 4.15
CA SER A 59 3.64 -2.95 5.61
C SER A 59 4.90 -3.42 6.33
N ARG A 60 5.20 -2.78 7.47
CA ARG A 60 6.25 -3.21 8.42
C ARG A 60 5.74 -4.17 9.49
N ARG A 61 4.42 -4.42 9.53
CA ARG A 61 3.79 -5.37 10.43
C ARG A 61 3.03 -6.41 9.63
N ASP A 62 2.66 -7.51 10.29
CA ASP A 62 1.77 -8.45 9.64
C ASP A 62 0.38 -7.83 9.47
N VAL A 63 -0.12 -7.95 8.24
CA VAL A 63 -1.45 -7.49 7.83
C VAL A 63 -2.15 -8.66 7.15
N PRO A 64 -3.40 -8.97 7.51
CA PRO A 64 -4.11 -10.14 6.99
C PRO A 64 -4.71 -9.84 5.61
N VAL A 65 -3.96 -9.23 4.69
CA VAL A 65 -4.38 -8.86 3.32
C VAL A 65 -3.25 -9.19 2.36
N GLY A 66 -3.60 -9.83 1.24
CA GLY A 66 -2.67 -10.27 0.22
C GLY A 66 -1.83 -11.48 0.62
N GLN A 67 -1.09 -11.99 -0.36
CA GLN A 67 -0.14 -13.08 -0.23
C GLN A 67 1.29 -12.54 -0.23
N LEU A 68 2.12 -12.99 0.70
CA LEU A 68 3.52 -12.56 0.78
C LEU A 68 4.24 -12.79 -0.55
N LEU A 69 4.79 -11.72 -1.12
CA LEU A 69 5.62 -11.74 -2.32
C LEU A 69 7.08 -11.50 -1.96
N ILE A 70 7.33 -10.49 -1.12
CA ILE A 70 8.67 -10.09 -0.67
C ILE A 70 8.60 -9.79 0.82
N GLY A 71 9.34 -10.56 1.62
CA GLY A 71 9.56 -10.37 3.05
C GLY A 71 10.52 -9.22 3.33
N ILE A 72 10.50 -8.75 4.58
CA ILE A 72 11.42 -7.69 5.03
C ILE A 72 12.86 -8.21 4.92
N GLY A 73 13.71 -7.42 4.26
CA GLY A 73 15.15 -7.69 4.12
C GLY A 73 15.55 -8.61 2.98
N GLU A 74 14.62 -9.18 2.21
CA GLU A 74 14.95 -10.08 1.10
C GLU A 74 15.69 -9.37 -0.05
N LEU A 75 15.35 -8.10 -0.30
CA LEU A 75 15.97 -7.23 -1.31
C LEU A 75 16.45 -5.92 -0.65
N GLU A 76 17.01 -6.02 0.55
CA GLU A 76 17.44 -4.86 1.37
C GLU A 76 16.29 -3.87 1.70
N ASN A 77 15.06 -4.33 1.49
CA ASN A 77 13.81 -3.62 1.73
C ASN A 77 13.45 -3.63 3.21
N GLN A 78 12.87 -2.53 3.68
CA GLN A 78 12.44 -2.32 5.07
C GLN A 78 10.95 -2.59 5.25
N TRP A 79 10.22 -2.80 4.16
CA TRP A 79 8.79 -3.09 4.14
C TRP A 79 8.53 -4.48 3.55
N SER A 80 7.59 -5.23 4.10
CA SER A 80 7.07 -6.40 3.40
C SER A 80 6.12 -5.95 2.30
N TYR A 81 6.14 -6.68 1.19
CA TYR A 81 5.24 -6.48 0.05
C TYR A 81 4.43 -7.76 -0.18
N LYS A 82 3.10 -7.62 -0.14
CA LYS A 82 2.16 -8.71 -0.41
C LYS A 82 1.40 -8.43 -1.70
N ALA A 83 1.22 -9.42 -2.56
CA ALA A 83 0.42 -9.34 -3.77
C ALA A 83 -1.07 -9.54 -3.46
N SER A 84 -1.91 -8.70 -4.03
CA SER A 84 -3.37 -8.73 -3.93
C SER A 84 -3.98 -8.07 -5.17
N PHE A 85 -5.28 -7.85 -5.17
CA PHE A 85 -6.02 -7.23 -6.26
C PHE A 85 -7.33 -6.64 -5.74
N LEU A 86 -7.95 -5.76 -6.52
CA LEU A 86 -9.16 -5.02 -6.14
C LEU A 86 -10.26 -5.90 -5.54
N ASP A 87 -10.52 -7.07 -6.13
CA ASP A 87 -11.59 -7.97 -5.67
C ASP A 87 -11.39 -8.41 -4.21
N GLU A 88 -10.15 -8.69 -3.78
CA GLU A 88 -9.85 -9.02 -2.38
C GLU A 88 -10.17 -7.84 -1.44
N PHE A 89 -9.89 -6.61 -1.86
CA PHE A 89 -10.21 -5.41 -1.07
C PHE A 89 -11.72 -5.19 -0.93
N VAL A 90 -12.49 -5.50 -1.97
CA VAL A 90 -13.96 -5.47 -1.92
C VAL A 90 -14.51 -6.58 -1.02
N GLN A 91 -14.03 -7.81 -1.19
CA GLN A 91 -14.44 -8.96 -0.37
C GLN A 91 -14.16 -8.76 1.12
N ARG A 92 -13.07 -8.07 1.46
CA ARG A 92 -12.70 -7.75 2.84
C ARG A 92 -13.39 -6.50 3.40
N GLY A 93 -14.19 -5.80 2.61
CA GLY A 93 -14.86 -4.57 3.01
C GLY A 93 -13.92 -3.38 3.18
N LEU A 94 -12.71 -3.43 2.61
CA LEU A 94 -11.77 -2.30 2.59
C LEU A 94 -12.15 -1.26 1.55
N ILE A 95 -12.85 -1.69 0.49
CA ILE A 95 -13.50 -0.83 -0.49
C ILE A 95 -14.99 -1.22 -0.53
N GLY A 96 -15.87 -0.26 -0.25
CA GLY A 96 -17.31 -0.46 -0.37
C GLY A 96 -17.71 -0.70 -1.83
N PRO A 97 -18.71 -1.55 -2.12
CA PRO A 97 -19.11 -1.89 -3.49
C PRO A 97 -19.52 -0.64 -4.29
N GLU A 98 -20.14 0.37 -3.65
CA GLU A 98 -20.49 1.65 -4.27
C GLU A 98 -19.28 2.53 -4.64
N SER A 99 -18.11 2.27 -4.05
CA SER A 99 -16.87 3.03 -4.30
C SER A 99 -15.98 2.38 -5.37
N VAL A 100 -16.33 1.18 -5.84
CA VAL A 100 -15.51 0.39 -6.78
C VAL A 100 -15.32 1.11 -8.10
N ASP A 101 -16.38 1.67 -8.67
CA ASP A 101 -16.30 2.36 -9.97
C ASP A 101 -15.41 3.59 -9.86
N LEU A 102 -15.62 4.42 -8.83
CA LEU A 102 -14.78 5.59 -8.56
C LEU A 102 -13.30 5.20 -8.35
N TRP A 103 -13.05 4.11 -7.64
CA TRP A 103 -11.68 3.62 -7.44
C TRP A 103 -11.04 3.21 -8.77
N LYS A 104 -11.79 2.50 -9.63
CA LYS A 104 -11.32 2.08 -10.97
C LYS A 104 -11.06 3.27 -11.89
N GLU A 105 -11.88 4.31 -11.85
CA GLU A 105 -11.66 5.55 -12.60
C GLU A 105 -10.35 6.25 -12.22
N ASN A 106 -9.92 6.12 -10.96
CA ASN A 106 -8.69 6.69 -10.45
C ASN A 106 -7.50 5.70 -10.50
N TYR A 107 -7.71 4.48 -10.98
CA TYR A 107 -6.66 3.47 -11.07
C TYR A 107 -5.67 3.82 -12.19
N LYS A 108 -4.39 3.91 -11.84
CA LYS A 108 -3.33 4.19 -12.81
C LYS A 108 -2.93 2.93 -13.58
N LYS A 109 -2.42 3.14 -14.80
CA LYS A 109 -1.99 2.05 -15.68
C LYS A 109 -0.95 1.14 -14.98
N PRO A 110 -1.24 -0.16 -14.84
CA PRO A 110 -0.41 -1.08 -14.05
C PRO A 110 0.92 -1.48 -14.72
N ASP A 111 1.14 -1.09 -15.98
CA ASP A 111 2.43 -1.19 -16.68
C ASP A 111 3.39 -0.04 -16.33
N GLU A 112 2.84 1.12 -15.98
CA GLU A 112 3.58 2.36 -15.71
C GLU A 112 3.68 2.63 -14.20
N TYR A 113 2.65 2.28 -13.42
CA TYR A 113 2.55 2.55 -11.99
C TYR A 113 2.25 1.28 -11.19
N SER A 114 2.87 1.16 -10.01
CA SER A 114 2.44 0.23 -8.98
C SER A 114 1.37 0.85 -8.10
N CYS A 115 0.25 0.15 -7.91
CA CYS A 115 -0.77 0.51 -6.92
C CYS A 115 -0.40 -0.12 -5.58
N LEU A 116 0.05 0.69 -4.63
CA LEU A 116 0.40 0.27 -3.29
C LEU A 116 -0.72 0.60 -2.30
N PHE A 117 -1.07 -0.34 -1.43
CA PHE A 117 -1.82 -0.07 -0.21
C PHE A 117 -0.84 -0.05 0.97
N VAL A 118 -0.47 1.15 1.41
CA VAL A 118 0.55 1.35 2.45
C VAL A 118 -0.13 1.32 3.82
N VAL A 119 0.37 0.49 4.74
CA VAL A 119 -0.11 0.40 6.12
C VAL A 119 1.02 0.73 7.10
N HIS A 120 0.89 1.86 7.81
CA HIS A 120 1.89 2.37 8.74
C HIS A 120 1.25 3.00 9.99
N GLY A 121 1.40 2.37 11.15
CA GLY A 121 0.69 2.82 12.36
C GLY A 121 -0.82 2.82 12.12
N ASP A 122 -1.45 3.97 12.35
CA ASP A 122 -2.88 4.22 12.08
C ASP A 122 -3.17 4.69 10.65
N PHE A 123 -2.12 4.95 9.84
CA PHE A 123 -2.27 5.32 8.45
C PHE A 123 -2.44 4.08 7.56
N ALA A 124 -3.49 4.09 6.74
CA ALA A 124 -3.67 3.15 5.64
C ALA A 124 -4.21 3.88 4.41
N GLY A 125 -3.60 3.65 3.23
CA GLY A 125 -4.05 4.35 2.03
C GLY A 125 -3.43 3.84 0.74
N PHE A 126 -4.11 4.13 -0.37
CA PHE A 126 -3.62 3.84 -1.72
C PHE A 126 -2.62 4.90 -2.18
N VAL A 127 -1.49 4.45 -2.70
CA VAL A 127 -0.42 5.27 -3.25
C VAL A 127 -0.03 4.70 -4.60
N TYR A 128 0.20 5.55 -5.60
CA TYR A 128 0.70 5.13 -6.90
C TYR A 128 2.13 5.59 -7.08
N ILE A 129 3.05 4.64 -7.22
CA ILE A 129 4.47 4.92 -7.46
C ILE A 129 4.82 4.46 -8.89
N PRO A 130 5.38 5.32 -9.75
CA PRO A 130 5.83 4.89 -11.07
C PRO A 130 6.94 3.84 -10.94
N TYR A 131 6.93 2.84 -11.80
CA TYR A 131 8.08 1.95 -11.91
C TYR A 131 9.30 2.74 -12.40
N PRO A 132 10.52 2.45 -11.90
CA PRO A 132 11.72 3.05 -12.43
C PRO A 132 11.85 2.73 -13.93
N GLU A 133 12.32 3.71 -14.69
CA GLU A 133 12.78 3.49 -16.05
C GLU A 133 14.13 2.78 -16.00
N ASP A 134 14.35 1.84 -16.93
CA ASP A 134 15.61 1.10 -17.09
C ASP A 134 16.76 2.03 -17.52
#